data_AF-A0A7C6JGL1-F1
#
_entry.id   AF-A0A7C6JGL1-F1
#
_cell.length_a   1.000
_cell.length_b   1.000
_cell.length_c   1.000
_cell.angle_alpha   90.00
_cell.angle_beta   90.00
_cell.angle_gamma   90.00
#
_symmetry.space_group_name_H-M   'P 1'
#
loop_
_entity.id
_entity.type
_entity.pdbx_description
1 polymer ?
#
loop_
_entity_poly.entity_id
_entity_poly.type
_entity_poly.pdbx_seq_one_letter_code
_entity_poly.pdbx_strand_id
1 'polypeptide(L)'
;MTYEFVIDGETFNGRTLAGSGRVQIYQPSKQRVIASFDPVTASLFSNRPSGAWAHIHQDISLSLLEKIRPLVADVCKQRILNRYR
;
A
#
# COMPACT_ATOMS: atom_id res chain seq x y z
N MET A 1 -12.04 -0.66 3.14
CA MET A 1 -11.18 -1.43 4.05
C MET A 1 -9.93 -0.61 4.33
N THR A 2 -9.58 -0.48 5.61
CA THR A 2 -8.39 0.24 6.09
C THR A 2 -7.47 -0.77 6.72
N TYR A 3 -6.17 -0.63 6.50
CA TYR A 3 -5.12 -1.51 6.98
C TYR A 3 -4.10 -0.68 7.74
N GLU A 4 -3.57 -1.21 8.84
CA GLU A 4 -2.55 -0.53 9.64
C GLU A 4 -1.19 -1.21 9.44
N PHE A 5 -0.15 -0.41 9.34
CA PHE A 5 1.24 -0.84 9.23
C PHE A 5 2.06 -0.10 10.27
N VAL A 6 2.95 -0.80 10.98
CA VAL A 6 3.92 -0.17 11.89
C VAL A 6 5.32 -0.37 11.34
N ILE A 7 6.03 0.73 11.11
CA ILE A 7 7.38 0.73 10.52
C ILE A 7 8.26 1.67 11.34
N ASP A 8 9.37 1.15 11.87
CA ASP A 8 10.32 1.90 12.71
C ASP A 8 9.64 2.63 13.89
N GLY A 9 8.56 2.06 14.45
CA GLY A 9 7.79 2.65 15.54
C GLY A 9 6.74 3.70 15.12
N GLU A 10 6.60 3.97 13.82
CA GLU A 10 5.59 4.86 13.27
C GLU A 10 4.43 4.09 12.63
N THR A 11 3.20 4.54 12.87
CA THR A 11 1.98 3.97 12.31
C THR A 11 1.63 4.60 10.96
N PHE A 12 1.23 3.76 10.01
CA PHE A 12 0.73 4.16 8.69
C PHE A 12 -0.58 3.43 8.40
N ASN A 13 -1.50 4.11 7.71
CA ASN A 13 -2.80 3.57 7.34
C ASN A 13 -2.90 3.41 5.82
N GLY A 14 -3.11 2.19 5.35
CA GLY A 14 -3.48 1.88 3.97
C GLY A 14 -4.98 1.95 3.77
N ARG A 15 -5.46 2.66 2.76
CA ARG A 15 -6.87 2.67 2.35
C ARG A 15 -6.99 2.34 0.87
N THR A 16 -7.78 1.33 0.54
CA THR A 16 -8.15 1.06 -0.87
C THR A 16 -9.12 2.12 -1.37
N LEU A 17 -8.83 2.72 -2.53
CA LEU A 17 -9.77 3.61 -3.20
C LEU A 17 -10.94 2.83 -3.81
N ALA A 18 -12.16 3.34 -3.63
CA ALA A 18 -13.35 2.72 -4.20
C ALA A 18 -13.27 2.71 -5.74
N GLY A 19 -13.67 1.59 -6.35
CA GLY A 19 -13.62 1.40 -7.80
C GLY A 19 -12.22 1.21 -8.39
N SER A 20 -11.16 1.14 -7.56
CA SER A 20 -9.78 0.99 -8.01
C SER A 20 -9.02 -0.07 -7.22
N GLY A 21 -7.97 -0.64 -7.82
CA GLY A 21 -6.99 -1.46 -7.12
C GLY A 21 -6.04 -0.66 -6.23
N ARG A 22 -5.96 0.67 -6.44
CA ARG A 22 -5.02 1.60 -5.79
C ARG A 22 -5.21 1.65 -4.28
N VAL A 23 -4.09 1.69 -3.56
CA VAL A 23 -4.04 1.87 -2.10
C VAL A 23 -3.36 3.19 -1.77
N GLN A 24 -4.04 4.07 -1.04
CA GLN A 24 -3.45 5.27 -0.48
C GLN A 24 -2.81 4.96 0.87
N ILE A 25 -1.63 5.51 1.12
CA ILE A 25 -0.92 5.40 2.39
C ILE A 25 -1.02 6.74 3.12
N TYR A 26 -1.60 6.72 4.29
CA TYR A 26 -1.81 7.87 5.16
C TYR A 26 -0.90 7.78 6.38
N GLN A 27 -0.28 8.89 6.75
CA GLN A 27 0.58 9.03 7.92
C GLN A 27 -0.16 9.87 8.96
N PRO A 28 -0.71 9.25 10.03
CA PRO A 28 -1.49 9.96 11.04
C PRO A 28 -0.73 11.05 11.79
N SER A 29 0.54 10.83 12.10
CA SER A 29 1.41 11.79 12.79
C SER A 29 1.51 13.14 12.06
N LYS A 30 1.43 13.13 10.73
CA LYS A 30 1.46 14.31 9.86
C LYS A 30 0.10 14.65 9.24
N GLN A 31 -0.94 13.94 9.64
CA GLN A 31 -2.32 14.07 9.18
C GLN A 31 -2.52 14.13 7.64
N ARG A 32 -1.73 13.38 6.86
CA ARG A 32 -1.76 13.48 5.39
C ARG A 32 -1.50 12.15 4.67
N VAL A 33 -1.88 12.09 3.39
CA VAL A 33 -1.48 11.01 2.47
C VAL A 33 -0.04 11.23 2.03
N ILE A 34 0.78 10.18 2.08
CA ILE A 34 2.21 10.23 1.78
C ILE A 34 2.58 9.60 0.43
N ALA A 35 1.79 8.63 -0.03
CA ALA A 35 1.97 7.96 -1.30
C ALA A 35 0.72 7.18 -1.69
N SER A 36 0.63 6.79 -2.95
CA SER A 36 -0.32 5.81 -3.46
C SER A 36 0.44 4.63 -4.08
N PHE A 37 -0.07 3.43 -3.88
CA PHE A 37 0.44 2.20 -4.48
C PHE A 37 -0.55 1.66 -5.50
N ASP A 38 -0.08 1.46 -6.72
CA ASP A 38 -0.82 0.85 -7.82
C ASP A 38 -0.35 -0.60 -8.01
N PRO A 39 -1.10 -1.60 -7.50
CA PRO A 39 -0.71 -2.99 -7.66
C PRO A 39 -0.83 -3.43 -9.12
N VAL A 40 0.12 -4.23 -9.59
CA VAL A 40 -0.01 -4.94 -10.87
C VAL A 40 -0.92 -6.14 -10.65
N THR A 41 -2.17 -6.05 -11.10
CA THR A 41 -3.22 -7.06 -10.87
C THR A 41 -2.77 -8.48 -11.20
N ALA A 42 -2.12 -8.70 -12.35
CA ALA A 42 -1.63 -10.02 -12.76
C ALA A 42 -0.63 -10.62 -11.77
N SER A 43 0.20 -9.79 -11.13
CA SER A 43 1.22 -10.25 -10.19
C SER A 43 0.64 -10.69 -8.84
N LEU A 44 -0.59 -10.25 -8.50
CA LEU A 44 -1.20 -10.55 -7.20
C LEU A 44 -1.54 -12.03 -7.01
N PHE A 45 -1.72 -12.78 -8.11
CA PHE A 45 -1.94 -14.23 -8.07
C PHE A 45 -0.62 -15.02 -7.95
N SER A 46 0.52 -14.36 -8.05
CA SER A 46 1.84 -14.99 -7.98
C SER A 46 2.40 -15.03 -6.56
N ASN A 47 3.57 -15.66 -6.40
CA ASN A 47 4.33 -15.66 -5.15
C ASN A 47 5.07 -14.33 -4.89
N ARG A 48 5.14 -13.44 -5.89
CA ARG A 48 5.85 -12.15 -5.81
C ARG A 48 4.92 -11.02 -6.24
N PRO A 49 3.97 -10.59 -5.38
CA PRO A 49 3.08 -9.48 -5.70
C PRO A 49 3.91 -8.19 -5.87
N SER A 50 3.52 -7.37 -6.85
CA SER A 50 4.27 -6.17 -7.25
C SER A 50 3.35 -5.01 -7.60
N GLY A 51 3.93 -3.83 -7.79
CA GLY A 51 3.22 -2.60 -8.11
C GLY A 51 4.15 -1.40 -8.20
N ALA A 52 3.56 -0.25 -8.56
CA ALA A 52 4.26 1.02 -8.70
C ALA A 52 3.80 2.01 -7.62
N TRP A 53 4.71 2.91 -7.24
CA TRP A 53 4.37 4.05 -6.39
C TRP A 53 3.95 5.24 -7.25
N ALA A 54 2.96 6.00 -6.78
CA ALA A 54 2.44 7.21 -7.40
C ALA A 54 2.14 8.27 -6.34
N HIS A 55 2.06 9.55 -6.73
CA HIS A 55 1.71 10.67 -5.83
C HIS A 55 2.53 10.68 -4.52
N ILE A 56 3.84 10.43 -4.63
CA ILE A 56 4.77 10.39 -3.49
C ILE A 56 4.97 11.83 -2.99
N HIS A 57 4.73 12.05 -1.69
CA HIS A 57 4.97 13.35 -1.06
C HIS A 57 6.49 13.63 -0.98
N GLN A 58 6.89 14.90 -1.17
CA GLN A 58 8.28 15.30 -1.42
C GLN A 58 9.30 14.98 -0.29
N ASP A 59 8.85 14.85 0.95
CA ASP A 59 9.70 14.57 2.13
C ASP A 59 9.71 13.07 2.50
N ILE A 60 9.17 12.22 1.62
CA ILE A 60 9.12 10.76 1.83
C ILE A 60 10.36 10.13 1.21
N SER A 61 11.12 9.39 2.03
CA SER A 61 12.29 8.68 1.58
C SER A 61 11.93 7.42 0.77
N LEU A 62 12.78 7.08 -0.19
CA LEU A 62 12.67 5.81 -0.92
C LEU A 62 12.78 4.60 0.03
N SER A 63 13.63 4.69 1.06
CA SER A 63 13.81 3.63 2.05
C SER A 63 12.53 3.31 2.83
N LEU A 64 11.71 4.32 3.17
CA LEU A 64 10.42 4.10 3.80
C LEU A 64 9.47 3.37 2.84
N LEU A 65 9.42 3.80 1.57
CA LEU A 65 8.59 3.15 0.56
C LEU A 65 9.00 1.70 0.30
N GLU A 66 10.30 1.38 0.36
CA GLU A 66 10.79 0.00 0.26
C GLU A 66 10.32 -0.87 1.42
N LYS A 67 10.24 -0.32 2.65
CA LYS A 67 9.68 -1.02 3.82
C LYS A 67 8.17 -1.22 3.72
N ILE A 68 7.42 -0.22 3.23
CA ILE A 68 5.95 -0.30 3.09
C ILE A 68 5.55 -1.27 1.96
N ARG A 69 6.31 -1.30 0.86
CA ARG A 69 5.95 -2.03 -0.37
C ARG A 69 5.51 -3.48 -0.14
N PRO A 70 6.29 -4.35 0.53
CA PRO A 70 5.89 -5.75 0.71
C PRO A 70 4.58 -5.88 1.51
N LEU A 71 4.37 -5.04 2.52
CA LEU A 71 3.17 -5.04 3.35
C LEU A 71 1.92 -4.69 2.54
N VAL A 72 2.01 -3.62 1.74
CA VAL A 72 0.85 -3.19 0.93
C VAL A 72 0.57 -4.14 -0.23
N ALA A 73 1.61 -4.74 -0.81
CA ALA A 73 1.47 -5.71 -1.89
C ALA A 73 0.79 -7.00 -1.41
N ASP A 74 1.13 -7.47 -0.21
CA ASP A 74 0.47 -8.63 0.40
C ASP A 74 -1.01 -8.34 0.71
N VAL A 75 -1.31 -7.16 1.27
CA VAL A 75 -2.70 -6.70 1.45
C VAL A 75 -3.49 -6.72 0.14
N CYS A 76 -2.90 -6.25 -0.96
CA CYS A 76 -3.54 -6.29 -2.28
C CYS A 76 -3.82 -7.72 -2.73
N LYS A 77 -2.88 -8.64 -2.48
CA LYS A 77 -3.03 -10.08 -2.77
C LYS A 77 -4.14 -10.71 -1.94
N GLN A 78 -4.16 -10.52 -0.62
CA GLN A 78 -5.21 -11.06 0.23
C GLN A 78 -6.60 -10.56 -0.18
N ARG A 79 -6.70 -9.26 -0.50
CA ARG A 79 -7.94 -8.64 -0.95
C ARG A 79 -8.46 -9.27 -2.24
N ILE A 80 -7.60 -9.49 -3.24
CA ILE A 80 -8.05 -10.09 -4.51
C ILE A 80 -8.43 -11.56 -4.32
N LEU A 81 -7.66 -12.33 -3.55
CA LEU A 81 -7.96 -13.74 -3.26
C LEU A 81 -9.30 -13.90 -2.53
N ASN A 82 -9.60 -13.02 -1.56
CA ASN A 82 -10.87 -13.04 -0.85
C ASN A 82 -12.07 -12.61 -1.70
N ARG A 83 -11.85 -11.93 -2.83
CA ARG A 83 -12.93 -11.56 -3.77
C ARG A 83 -13.33 -12.71 -4.69
N TYR A 84 -12.41 -13.64 -4.94
CA TYR A 84 -12.63 -14.80 -5.81
C TYR A 84 -12.80 -16.12 -5.04
N ARG A 85 -12.86 -16.05 -3.70
CA ARG A 85 -13.40 -17.11 -2.84
C ARG A 85 -14.90 -16.93 -2.72
#